data_AF-A0A0L0KRL8-F1
#
_entry.id   AF-A0A0L0KRL8-F1
#
_cell.length_a   1.000
_cell.length_b   1.000
_cell.length_c   1.000
_cell.angle_alpha   90.00
_cell.angle_beta   90.00
_cell.angle_gamma   90.00
#
_symmetry.space_group_name_H-M   'P 1'
#
loop_
_entity.id
_entity.type
_entity.pdbx_description
1 polymer ?
#
loop_
_entity_poly.entity_id
_entity_poly.type
_entity_poly.pdbx_seq_one_letter_code
_entity_poly.pdbx_strand_id
1 'polypeptide(L)' 'MVVVLHDLGLAAVYAHRVAVLHKGQLAAEGPPAEIFTDTLPSKVYDHPIEVLPHPETATLLVTPRRNTPNL' A
#
# COMPACT_ATOMS: atom_id res chain seq x y z
N MET A 1 12.28 12.80 -10.12
CA MET A 1 12.44 11.40 -10.55
C MET A 1 11.11 10.69 -10.37
N VAL A 2 10.70 9.87 -11.32
CA VAL A 2 9.49 9.05 -11.23
C VAL A 2 9.91 7.60 -11.44
N VAL A 3 9.37 6.71 -10.60
CA VAL A 3 9.62 5.27 -10.67
C VAL A 3 8.27 4.57 -10.56
N VAL A 4 8.07 3.52 -11.35
CA VAL A 4 6.89 2.66 -11.26
C VAL A 4 7.26 1.41 -10.49
N LEU A 5 6.53 1.16 -9.40
CA LEU A 5 6.78 0.04 -8.50
C LEU A 5 5.51 -0.79 -8.36
N HIS A 6 5.68 -2.11 -8.32
CA HIS A 6 4.60 -3.03 -7.97
C HIS A 6 4.50 -3.27 -6.45
N ASP A 7 5.58 -2.98 -5.72
CA ASP A 7 5.69 -3.21 -4.28
C ASP A 7 5.37 -1.92 -3.50
N LEU A 8 4.30 -1.95 -2.71
CA LEU A 8 3.88 -0.81 -1.90
C LEU A 8 4.80 -0.56 -0.70
N GLY A 9 5.43 -1.59 -0.14
CA GLY A 9 6.37 -1.43 0.98
C GLY A 9 7.60 -0.65 0.54
N LEU A 10 8.13 -0.97 -0.64
CA LEU A 10 9.23 -0.21 -1.23
C LEU A 10 8.83 1.23 -1.55
N ALA A 11 7.62 1.43 -2.09
CA ALA A 11 7.09 2.77 -2.30
C ALA A 11 6.92 3.55 -0.99
N ALA A 12 6.50 2.91 0.10
CA ALA A 12 6.34 3.53 1.41
C ALA A 12 7.67 4.02 2.01
N VAL A 13 8.75 3.27 1.80
CA VAL A 13 10.08 3.61 2.32
C VAL A 13 10.73 4.74 1.54
N TYR A 14 10.66 4.71 0.20
CA TYR A 14 11.51 5.57 -0.64
C TYR A 14 10.77 6.72 -1.32
N ALA A 15 9.45 6.66 -1.45
CA ALA A 15 8.69 7.70 -2.14
C ALA A 15 8.31 8.83 -1.18
N HIS A 16 8.52 10.08 -1.62
CA HIS A 16 7.99 11.25 -0.92
C HIS A 16 6.50 11.45 -1.21
N ARG A 17 6.07 11.06 -2.42
CA ARG A 17 4.69 11.09 -2.90
C ARG A 17 4.45 9.88 -3.79
N VAL A 18 3.24 9.34 -3.73
CA VAL A 18 2.79 8.24 -4.58
C VAL A 18 1.57 8.66 -5.37
N ALA A 19 1.46 8.12 -6.59
CA ALA A 19 0.28 8.21 -7.43
C ALA A 19 -0.18 6.78 -7.73
N VAL A 20 -1.38 6.43 -7.27
CA VAL A 20 -1.93 5.08 -7.45
C VAL A 20 -2.87 5.10 -8.64
N LEU A 21 -2.60 4.25 -9.62
CA LEU A 21 -3.45 4.06 -10.80
C LEU A 21 -4.31 2.81 -10.63
N HIS A 22 -5.58 2.92 -10.98
CA HIS A 22 -6.53 1.80 -11.01
C HIS A 22 -7.47 1.96 -12.20
N LYS A 23 -7.57 0.92 -13.04
CA LYS A 23 -8.39 0.93 -14.27
C LYS A 23 -8.09 2.12 -15.19
N GLY A 24 -6.81 2.47 -15.33
CA GLY A 24 -6.35 3.56 -16.19
C GLY A 24 -6.65 4.97 -15.65
N GLN A 25 -7.13 5.10 -14.41
CA GLN A 25 -7.44 6.38 -13.77
C GLN A 25 -6.60 6.56 -12.50
N LEU A 26 -6.32 7.82 -12.15
CA LEU A 26 -5.67 8.15 -10.88
C LEU A 26 -6.67 7.91 -9.74
N ALA A 27 -6.39 6.90 -8.92
CA ALA A 27 -7.23 6.53 -7.79
C ALA A 27 -6.95 7.39 -6.55
N ALA A 28 -5.68 7.74 -6.31
CA ALA A 28 -5.24 8.61 -5.23
C ALA A 28 -3.82 9.15 -5.49
N GLU A 29 -3.49 10.30 -4.91
CA GLU A 29 -2.15 10.88 -4.96
C GLU A 29 -1.85 11.63 -3.65
N GLY A 30 -0.67 11.40 -3.08
CA GLY A 30 -0.27 12.03 -1.81
C GLY A 30 0.92 11.36 -1.14
N PRO A 31 1.24 11.73 0.12
CA PRO A 31 2.24 11.04 0.93
C PRO A 31 1.87 9.57 1.15
N PRO A 32 2.83 8.62 1.15
CA PRO A 32 2.52 7.20 1.33
C PRO A 32 1.69 6.89 2.59
N ALA A 33 1.97 7.57 3.70
CA ALA A 33 1.26 7.39 4.97
C ALA A 33 -0.23 7.78 4.91
N GLU A 34 -0.62 8.67 3.99
CA GLU A 34 -2.02 9.08 3.81
C GLU A 34 -2.73 8.20 2.78
N ILE A 35 -1.98 7.63 1.83
CA ILE A 35 -2.51 6.90 0.67
C ILE A 35 -2.59 5.39 0.93
N PHE A 36 -1.60 4.82 1.62
CA PHE A 36 -1.55 3.39 1.92
C PHE A 36 -2.28 3.12 3.23
N THR A 37 -3.61 3.07 3.15
CA THR A 37 -4.52 2.60 4.20
C THR A 37 -5.13 1.27 3.79
N ASP A 38 -5.61 0.41 4.69
CA ASP A 38 -6.24 -0.89 4.36
C ASP A 38 -7.20 -0.86 3.17
N THR A 39 -7.94 0.23 3.01
CA THR A 39 -8.99 0.40 2.01
C THR A 39 -8.47 0.51 0.58
N LEU A 40 -7.44 1.34 0.32
CA LEU A 40 -7.03 1.66 -1.05
C LEU A 40 -6.32 0.48 -1.73
N PRO A 41 -5.26 -0.13 -1.18
CA PRO A 41 -4.63 -1.31 -1.76
C PRO A 41 -5.63 -2.46 -1.88
N SER A 42 -6.52 -2.67 -0.90
CA SER A 42 -7.52 -3.73 -1.01
C SER A 42 -8.43 -3.56 -2.23
N LYS A 43 -8.84 -2.33 -2.52
CA LYS A 43 -9.66 -1.99 -3.69
C LYS A 43 -8.89 -2.10 -5.01
N VAL A 44 -7.62 -1.71 -5.03
CA VAL A 44 -6.78 -1.66 -6.24
C VAL A 44 -6.32 -3.06 -6.66
N TYR A 45 -5.96 -3.89 -5.69
CA TYR A 45 -5.50 -5.26 -5.90
C TYR A 45 -6.64 -6.29 -5.88
N ASP A 46 -7.88 -5.86 -5.61
CA ASP A 46 -9.07 -6.71 -5.49
C ASP A 46 -8.85 -7.89 -4.51
N HIS A 47 -8.15 -7.61 -3.41
CA HIS A 47 -7.75 -8.60 -2.41
C HIS A 47 -7.69 -7.97 -1.02
N PRO A 48 -8.16 -8.63 0.05
CA PRO A 48 -8.02 -8.10 1.40
C PRO A 48 -6.56 -7.86 1.79
N ILE A 49 -6.21 -6.60 1.97
CA ILE A 49 -4.89 -6.14 2.39
C ILE A 49 -5.04 -5.40 3.72
N GLU A 50 -4.02 -5.51 4.55
CA GLU A 50 -3.87 -4.79 5.80
C GLU A 50 -2.57 -3.98 5.74
N VAL A 51 -2.65 -2.73 6.18
CA VAL A 51 -1.54 -1.80 6.24
C VAL A 51 -1.32 -1.37 7.69
N LEU A 52 -0.13 -1.69 8.19
CA LEU A 52 0.22 -1.54 9.60
C LEU A 52 1.48 -0.68 9.71
N PRO A 53 1.65 0.12 10.78
CA PRO A 53 2.95 0.68 11.08
C PRO A 53 3.94 -0.44 11.40
N HIS A 54 5.16 -0.34 10.87
CA HIS A 54 6.23 -1.26 11.23
C HIS A 54 6.64 -1.04 12.70
N PRO A 55 6.81 -2.08 13.52
CA PRO A 55 7.04 -1.92 14.96
C PRO A 55 8.36 -1.21 15.29
N GLU A 56 9.39 -1.41 14.46
CA GLU A 56 10.74 -0.86 14.69
C GLU A 56 11.11 0.30 13.76
N THR A 57 10.33 0.56 12.70
CA THR A 57 10.70 1.54 11.68
C THR A 57 9.54 2.47 11.39
N ALA A 58 9.82 3.70 10.95
CA ALA A 58 8.80 4.67 10.59
C ALA A 58 8.11 4.38 9.23
N THR A 59 8.13 3.13 8.77
CA THR A 59 7.54 2.70 7.50
C THR A 59 6.24 1.91 7.72
N LEU A 60 5.62 1.51 6.60
CA LEU A 60 4.41 0.70 6.57
C LEU A 60 4.71 -0.75 6.17
N LEU A 61 4.11 -1.68 6.90
CA LEU A 61 3.96 -3.07 6.52
C LEU A 61 2.67 -3.22 5.72
N VAL A 62 2.77 -3.68 4.48
CA VAL A 62 1.62 -3.95 3.61
C VAL A 62 1.53 -5.45 3.38
N THR A 63 0.53 -6.09 3.97
CA THR A 63 0.41 -7.56 3.96
C THR A 63 -0.97 -8.01 3.51
N PRO A 64 -1.08 -9.08 2.70
CA PRO A 64 -2.37 -9.69 2.40
C PRO A 64 -2.94 -10.32 3.67
N ARG A 65 -4.23 -10.10 3.95
CA ARG A 65 -4.89 -10.81 5.06
C ARG A 65 -5.05 -12.27 4.68
N ARG A 66 -4.23 -13.13 5.29
CA ARG A 66 -4.40 -14.57 5.19
C ARG A 66 -5.42 -14.97 6.25
N ASN A 67 -6.58 -15.41 5.79
CA ASN A 67 -7.54 -16.05 6.67
C ASN A 67 -6.98 -17.43 7.01
N THR A 68 -6.20 -17.55 8.08
CA THR A 68 -5.83 -18.87 8.62
C THR A 68 -7.13 -19.54 9.03
N PRO A 69 -7.53 -20.68 8.42
CA PRO A 69 -8.57 -21.50 9.01
C PRO A 69 -8.05 -21.90 10.40
N ASN A 70 -8.86 -21.67 11.44
CA ASN A 70 -8.53 -22.08 12.81
C ASN A 70 -7.96 -23.52 12.80
N LEU A 71 -6.72 -23.68 13.26
CA LEU A 71 -6.19 -24.97 13.70
C LEU A 71 -6.89 -25.38 15.00
#